data_AF-A0A108U887-F1
#
_entry.id   AF-A0A108U887-F1
#
_cell.length_a   1.000
_cell.length_b   1.000
_cell.length_c   1.000
_cell.angle_alpha   90.00
_cell.angle_beta   90.00
_cell.angle_gamma   90.00
#
_symmetry.space_group_name_H-M   'P 1'
#
loop_
_entity.id
_entity.type
_entity.pdbx_description
1 polymer ?
#
loop_
_entity_poly.entity_id
_entity_poly.type
_entity_poly.pdbx_seq_one_letter_code
_entity_poly.pdbx_strand_id
1 'polypeptide(L)' 'MDGRTAHSRGYAMSQQARKRIEQGFGWVKTVGDLRKLPVVGLARVRAWATWNFAAYNLIRLGGIGGWWTPAPT' A
#
# COMPACT_ATOMS: atom_id res chain seq x y z
N MET A 1 15.82 11.14 -19.14
CA MET A 1 14.42 10.75 -19.41
C MET A 1 13.85 11.78 -20.36
N ASP A 2 13.38 11.35 -21.53
CA ASP A 2 12.88 12.26 -22.55
C ASP A 2 11.60 12.94 -22.05
N GLY A 3 11.63 14.27 -21.89
CA GLY A 3 10.57 15.04 -21.20
C GLY A 3 9.19 14.94 -21.85
N ARG A 4 9.15 14.44 -23.10
CA ARG A 4 7.93 14.26 -23.90
C ARG A 4 7.04 13.12 -23.39
N THR A 5 7.60 12.04 -22.85
CA THR A 5 6.84 10.89 -22.32
C THR A 5 6.19 11.21 -20.97
N ALA A 6 6.85 12.04 -20.16
CA ALA A 6 6.41 12.44 -18.83
C ALA A 6 5.16 13.35 -18.83
N HIS A 7 4.89 14.04 -19.94
CA HIS A 7 3.73 14.94 -20.09
C HIS A 7 2.46 14.26 -20.59
N SER A 8 2.52 12.96 -20.93
CA SER A 8 1.33 12.26 -21.41
C SER A 8 0.33 12.01 -20.28
N ARG A 9 -0.97 12.21 -20.54
CA ARG A 9 -2.06 11.88 -19.60
C ARG A 9 -1.98 10.42 -19.15
N GLY A 10 -1.60 9.51 -20.05
CA GLY A 10 -1.38 8.09 -19.75
C GLY A 10 -0.29 7.86 -18.71
N TYR A 11 0.85 8.55 -18.84
CA TYR A 11 1.93 8.48 -17.86
C TYR A 11 1.50 9.00 -16.48
N ALA A 12 0.77 10.12 -16.42
CA ALA A 12 0.27 10.65 -15.16
C ALA A 12 -0.67 9.68 -14.43
N MET A 13 -1.59 9.02 -15.14
CA MET A 13 -2.48 8.01 -14.55
C MET A 13 -1.70 6.81 -14.02
N SER A 14 -0.71 6.32 -14.79
CA SER A 14 0.17 5.23 -14.36
C SER A 14 0.97 5.60 -13.10
N GLN A 15 1.45 6.83 -13.00
CA GLN A 15 2.16 7.31 -11.80
C GLN A 15 1.23 7.41 -10.58
N GLN A 16 -0.03 7.83 -10.76
CA GLN A 16 -1.03 7.82 -9.69
C GLN A 16 -1.31 6.40 -9.19
N ALA A 17 -1.44 5.44 -10.10
CA ALA A 17 -1.67 4.03 -9.76
C ALA A 17 -0.47 3.42 -9.03
N ARG A 18 0.75 3.69 -9.51
CA ARG A 18 1.98 3.23 -8.87
C ARG A 18 2.12 3.77 -7.44
N LYS A 19 1.87 5.07 -7.21
CA LYS A 19 1.88 5.65 -5.86
C LYS A 19 0.90 4.95 -4.91
N ARG A 20 -0.32 4.66 -5.36
CA ARG A 20 -1.35 3.97 -4.55
C ARG A 20 -0.90 2.57 -4.12
N ILE A 21 -0.25 1.84 -5.03
CA ILE A 21 0.27 0.51 -4.78
C ILE A 21 1.48 0.58 -3.83
N GLU A 22 2.42 1.48 -4.09
CA GLU A 22 3.63 1.67 -3.29
C GLU A 22 3.33 2.10 -1.85
N GLN A 23 2.33 2.95 -1.63
CA GLN A 23 1.87 3.31 -0.28
C GLN A 23 1.41 2.08 0.51
N GLY A 24 0.61 1.21 -0.09
CA GLY A 24 0.16 -0.02 0.56
C GLY A 24 1.31 -0.95 0.91
N PHE A 25 2.23 -1.17 -0.02
CA PHE A 25 3.43 -1.98 0.25
C PHE A 25 4.35 -1.34 1.30
N GLY A 26 4.45 -0.01 1.33
CA GLY A 26 5.19 0.72 2.35
C GLY A 26 4.59 0.53 3.74
N TRP A 27 3.27 0.74 3.86
CA TRP A 27 2.55 0.59 5.11
C TRP A 27 2.65 -0.84 5.66
N VAL A 28 2.36 -1.83 4.81
CA VAL A 28 2.38 -3.25 5.20
C VAL A 28 3.77 -3.71 5.64
N LYS A 29 4.86 -3.16 5.07
CA LYS A 29 6.23 -3.45 5.51
C LYS A 29 6.59 -2.81 6.85
N THR A 30 6.07 -1.60 7.13
CA THR A 30 6.48 -0.79 8.28
C THR A 30 5.56 -1.00 9.49
N VAL A 31 4.24 -0.98 9.29
CA VAL A 31 3.23 -1.16 10.34
C VAL A 31 2.77 -2.62 10.41
N GLY A 32 2.77 -3.30 9.27
CA GLY A 32 2.35 -4.69 9.15
C GLY A 32 3.40 -5.75 9.47
N ASP A 33 4.59 -5.34 9.88
CA ASP A 33 5.75 -6.20 10.20
C ASP A 33 6.20 -7.15 9.08
N LEU A 34 5.76 -6.95 7.83
CA LEU A 34 6.21 -7.78 6.71
C LEU A 34 7.68 -7.53 6.31
N ARG A 35 8.34 -6.53 6.88
CA ARG A 35 9.80 -6.35 6.76
C ARG A 35 10.61 -7.36 7.59
N LYS A 36 10.13 -7.75 8.78
CA LYS A 36 10.80 -8.67 9.70
C LYS A 36 9.78 -9.58 10.37
N LEU A 37 9.08 -10.36 9.55
CA LEU A 37 7.96 -11.18 9.99
C LEU A 37 8.43 -12.33 10.90
N PRO A 38 8.01 -12.42 12.18
CA PRO A 38 8.50 -13.42 13.13
C PRO A 38 7.76 -14.77 13.04
N VAL A 39 7.11 -15.07 11.90
CA VAL A 39 6.39 -16.33 11.70
C VAL A 39 7.07 -17.22 10.66
N VAL A 40 7.05 -18.53 10.89
CA VAL A 40 7.62 -19.53 10.01
C VAL A 40 6.50 -20.38 9.40
N GLY A 41 6.69 -20.79 8.14
CA GLY A 41 5.77 -21.65 7.39
C GLY A 41 4.84 -20.87 6.46
N LEU A 42 4.68 -21.39 5.23
CA LEU A 42 3.96 -20.71 4.15
C LEU A 42 2.50 -20.40 4.50
N ALA A 43 1.80 -21.32 5.17
CA ALA A 43 0.42 -21.11 5.59
C ALA A 43 0.28 -19.90 6.53
N ARG A 44 1.18 -19.78 7.51
CA ARG A 44 1.16 -18.70 8.51
C ARG A 44 1.55 -17.35 7.89
N VAL A 45 2.54 -17.36 7.01
CA VAL A 45 2.94 -16.17 6.22
C VAL A 45 1.77 -15.69 5.35
N ARG A 46 1.07 -16.60 4.66
CA ARG A 46 -0.11 -16.27 3.84
C ARG A 46 -1.24 -15.67 4.67
N ALA A 47 -1.58 -16.30 5.80
CA ALA A 47 -2.61 -15.78 6.70
C ALA A 47 -2.27 -14.37 7.20
N TRP A 48 -1.01 -14.16 7.61
CA TRP A 48 -0.54 -12.84 8.05
C TRP A 48 -0.62 -11.79 6.96
N ALA A 49 -0.14 -12.10 5.76
CA ALA A 49 -0.20 -11.19 4.61
C ALA A 49 -1.65 -10.80 4.27
N THR A 50 -2.56 -11.77 4.17
CA THR A 50 -3.98 -11.52 3.88
C THR A 50 -4.61 -10.61 4.93
N TRP A 51 -4.36 -10.89 6.21
CA TRP A 51 -4.88 -10.07 7.31
C TRP A 51 -4.33 -8.64 7.26
N ASN A 52 -3.03 -8.48 6.96
CA ASN A 52 -2.39 -7.17 6.86
C ASN A 52 -2.96 -6.31 5.73
N PHE A 53 -3.12 -6.88 4.53
CA PHE A 53 -3.72 -6.17 3.40
C PHE A 53 -5.19 -5.84 3.65
N ALA A 54 -5.93 -6.70 4.34
CA ALA A 54 -7.30 -6.39 4.77
C ALA A 54 -7.34 -5.20 5.73
N ALA A 55 -6.45 -5.16 6.72
CA ALA A 55 -6.33 -4.04 7.66
C ALA A 55 -5.98 -2.72 6.95
N TYR A 56 -5.02 -2.75 6.00
CA TYR A 56 -4.69 -1.58 5.19
C TYR A 56 -5.89 -1.06 4.40
N ASN A 57 -6.69 -1.97 3.81
CA ASN A 57 -7.90 -1.58 3.08
C ASN A 57 -8.91 -0.86 3.98
N LEU A 58 -9.11 -1.33 5.22
CA LEU A 58 -10.01 -0.67 6.18
C LEU A 58 -9.51 0.73 6.57
N ILE A 59 -8.22 0.88 6.87
CA ILE A 59 -7.61 2.18 7.18
C ILE A 59 -7.78 3.14 6.00
N ARG A 60 -7.56 2.65 4.78
CA ARG A 60 -7.73 3.43 3.55
C ARG A 60 -9.18 3.85 3.33
N LEU A 61 -10.14 2.95 3.54
CA LEU A 61 -11.56 3.29 3.47
C LEU A 61 -11.95 4.32 4.53
N GLY A 62 -11.36 4.26 5.72
CA GLY A 62 -11.52 5.26 6.76
C GLY A 62 -11.03 6.65 6.34
N GLY A 63 -9.84 6.71 5.74
CA GLY A 63 -9.31 7.97 5.19
C GLY A 63 -10.15 8.53 4.05
N ILE A 64 -10.65 7.67 3.15
CA ILE A 64 -11.53 8.09 2.05
C ILE A 64 -12.89 8.55 2.56
N GLY A 65 -13.45 7.84 3.55
CA GLY A 65 -14.75 8.14 4.14
C GLY A 65 -14.75 9.32 5.12
N GLY A 66 -13.57 9.87 5.45
CA GLY A 66 -13.43 11.05 6.31
C GLY A 66 -13.74 10.83 7.80
N TRP A 67 -14.04 9.59 8.20
CA TRP A 67 -14.34 9.22 9.60
C TRP A 67 -13.10 8.75 10.37
N TRP A 68 -11.97 8.61 9.68
CA TRP A 68 -10.68 8.28 10.26
C TRP A 68 -9.60 9.15 9.63
N THR A 69 -8.71 9.71 10.44
CA THR A 69 -7.55 10.46 9.97
C THR A 69 -6.32 9.56 10.09
N PRO A 70 -5.90 8.86 9.02
CA PRO A 70 -4.68 8.08 9.08
C PRO A 70 -3.51 9.02 9.35
N ALA A 71 -2.54 8.56 10.17
CA ALA A 71 -1.30 9.28 10.38
C ALA A 71 -0.67 9.67 9.03
N PRO A 72 -0.04 10.85 8.90
CA PRO A 72 0.56 11.28 7.64
C PRO A 72 1.74 10.36 7.32
N THR A 73 1.49 9.32 6.51
CA THR A 73 2.50 8.44 5.92
C THR A 73 2.88 8.91 4.53
#